data_AF-A0A1I3B191-F1
#
_entry.id   AF-A0A1I3B191-F1
#
_cell.length_a   1.000
_cell.length_b   1.000
_cell.length_c   1.000
_cell.angle_alpha   90.00
_cell.angle_beta   90.00
_cell.angle_gamma   90.00
#
_symmetry.space_group_name_H-M   'P 1'
#
loop_
_entity.id
_entity.type
_entity.pdbx_description
1 polymer ?
#
loop_
_entity_poly.entity_id
_entity_poly.type
_entity_poly.pdbx_seq_one_letter_code
_entity_poly.pdbx_strand_id
1 'polypeptide(L)'
;MTTDEMRSALLRTTFRYGKVNMGIRLGNITHGEFITLQMVHRYMKNHPDEHGIGVSELARCSYMSPPAMSRTLKSVEEKGLAVRMVDKKNRRKTYVCLTDEGEDARLQAWKTCTDYIDWVLKEMGEEKMETFLELWGELVDLMEKNIPVFYGETS
;
A
#
# COMPACT_ATOMS: atom_id res chain seq x y z
N MET A 1 18.75 24.28 -13.00
CA MET A 1 19.10 22.93 -13.46
C MET A 1 18.69 22.78 -14.91
N THR A 2 19.51 22.12 -15.72
CA THR A 2 19.13 21.70 -17.09
C THR A 2 18.13 20.55 -17.04
N THR A 3 17.46 20.26 -18.15
CA THR A 3 16.53 19.11 -18.25
C THR A 3 17.21 17.78 -17.92
N ASP A 4 18.46 17.61 -18.31
CA ASP A 4 19.22 16.39 -18.04
C ASP A 4 19.58 16.25 -16.55
N GLU A 5 19.95 17.36 -15.91
CA GLU A 5 20.17 17.41 -14.46
C GLU A 5 18.89 17.09 -13.69
N MET A 6 17.74 17.61 -14.13
CA MET A 6 16.44 17.31 -13.52
C MET A 6 16.08 15.82 -13.64
N ARG A 7 16.26 15.23 -14.82
CA ARG A 7 16.03 13.79 -15.06
C ARG A 7 16.92 12.93 -14.17
N SER A 8 18.21 13.25 -14.11
CA SER A 8 19.19 12.51 -13.31
C SER A 8 18.90 12.62 -11.80
N ALA A 9 18.52 13.81 -11.33
CA ALA A 9 18.14 14.03 -9.94
C ALA A 9 16.86 13.28 -9.57
N LEU A 10 15.86 13.27 -10.45
CA LEU A 10 14.61 12.53 -10.27
C LEU A 10 14.88 11.03 -10.14
N LEU A 11 15.56 10.42 -11.12
CA LEU A 11 15.87 8.98 -11.11
C LEU A 11 16.63 8.56 -9.85
N ARG A 12 17.69 9.31 -9.50
CA ARG A 12 18.49 9.04 -8.30
C ARG A 12 17.64 9.12 -7.02
N THR A 13 16.79 10.14 -6.92
CA THR A 13 15.96 10.35 -5.73
C THR A 13 14.88 9.29 -5.62
N THR A 14 14.24 8.91 -6.72
CA THR A 14 13.24 7.82 -6.77
C THR A 14 13.85 6.48 -6.37
N PHE A 15 15.05 6.13 -6.84
CA PHE A 15 15.71 4.88 -6.44
C PHE A 15 16.11 4.90 -4.97
N ARG A 16 16.61 6.03 -4.46
CA ARG A 16 16.90 6.18 -3.04
C ARG A 16 15.61 6.09 -2.22
N TYR A 17 14.53 6.73 -2.67
CA TYR A 17 13.21 6.63 -2.05
C TYR A 17 12.76 5.18 -1.99
N GLY A 18 12.83 4.40 -3.07
CA GLY A 18 12.52 2.97 -3.03
C GLY A 18 13.32 2.16 -2.00
N LYS A 19 14.55 2.57 -1.68
CA LYS A 19 15.40 1.95 -0.65
C LYS A 19 15.04 2.38 0.78
N VAL A 20 14.63 3.64 0.98
CA VAL A 20 14.38 4.21 2.32
C VAL A 20 12.89 4.31 2.66
N ASN A 21 12.02 4.21 1.67
CA ASN A 21 10.57 4.28 1.83
C ASN A 21 10.15 3.13 2.73
N MET A 22 9.53 3.49 3.85
CA MET A 22 9.21 2.56 4.93
C MET A 22 10.43 1.75 5.41
N GLY A 23 11.65 2.28 5.42
CA GLY A 23 12.86 1.54 5.87
C GLY A 23 12.88 1.13 7.35
N ILE A 24 11.78 1.37 8.07
CA ILE A 24 11.56 1.00 9.47
C ILE A 24 11.06 -0.45 9.58
N ARG A 25 11.32 -1.10 10.72
CA ARG A 25 10.79 -2.45 10.99
C ARG A 25 9.40 -2.36 11.57
N LEU A 26 8.43 -3.05 10.98
CA LEU A 26 7.04 -3.12 11.43
C LEU A 26 6.80 -4.36 12.31
N GLY A 27 7.66 -4.55 13.32
CA GLY A 27 7.63 -5.74 14.16
C GLY A 27 7.88 -7.03 13.36
N ASN A 28 6.94 -7.97 13.43
CA ASN A 28 7.04 -9.30 12.82
C ASN A 28 6.36 -9.42 11.44
N ILE A 29 5.87 -8.31 10.89
CA ILE A 29 5.28 -8.27 9.56
C ILE A 29 6.09 -7.39 8.61
N THR A 30 6.08 -7.77 7.34
CA THR A 30 6.68 -7.00 6.25
C THR A 30 5.77 -5.83 5.86
N HIS A 31 6.29 -4.87 5.08
CA HIS A 31 5.47 -3.77 4.55
C HIS A 31 4.33 -4.25 3.65
N GLY A 32 4.58 -5.27 2.84
CA GLY A 32 3.54 -5.85 2.00
C GLY A 32 2.39 -6.42 2.84
N GLU A 33 2.74 -7.19 3.88
CA GLU A 33 1.75 -7.73 4.82
C GLU A 33 1.02 -6.61 5.57
N PHE A 34 1.73 -5.61 6.08
CA PHE A 34 1.12 -4.46 6.74
C PHE A 34 0.13 -3.72 5.83
N ILE A 35 0.51 -3.42 4.59
CA ILE A 35 -0.39 -2.77 3.60
C ILE A 35 -1.62 -3.65 3.39
N THR A 36 -1.45 -4.95 3.18
CA THR A 36 -2.58 -5.88 3.01
C THR A 36 -3.51 -5.85 4.21
N LEU A 37 -3.01 -6.00 5.44
CA LEU A 37 -3.83 -5.98 6.65
C LEU A 37 -4.52 -4.61 6.83
N GLN A 38 -3.79 -3.51 6.60
CA GLN A 38 -4.33 -2.15 6.71
C GLN A 38 -5.44 -1.87 5.71
N MET A 39 -5.33 -2.38 4.48
CA MET A 39 -6.36 -2.22 3.47
C MET A 39 -7.61 -3.07 3.76
N VAL A 40 -7.44 -4.30 4.27
CA VAL A 40 -8.58 -5.10 4.77
C VAL A 40 -9.29 -4.35 5.90
N HIS A 41 -8.56 -3.92 6.93
CA HIS A 41 -9.14 -3.17 8.06
C HIS A 41 -9.90 -1.92 7.60
N ARG A 42 -9.28 -1.10 6.74
CA ARG A 42 -9.92 0.13 6.24
C ARG A 42 -11.18 -0.18 5.43
N TYR A 43 -11.16 -1.22 4.60
CA TYR A 43 -12.34 -1.63 3.85
C TYR A 43 -13.47 -2.03 4.79
N MET A 44 -13.19 -2.90 5.78
CA MET A 44 -14.21 -3.36 6.74
C MET A 44 -14.79 -2.22 7.57
N LYS A 45 -13.97 -1.25 7.97
CA LYS A 45 -14.44 -0.05 8.69
C LYS A 45 -15.43 0.79 7.87
N ASN A 46 -15.25 0.81 6.54
CA ASN A 46 -16.12 1.55 5.63
C ASN A 46 -17.33 0.73 5.15
N HIS A 47 -17.31 -0.59 5.33
CA HIS A 47 -18.35 -1.52 4.89
C HIS A 47 -18.73 -2.48 6.03
N PRO A 48 -19.38 -1.99 7.11
CA PRO A 48 -19.62 -2.76 8.32
C PRO A 48 -20.55 -3.97 8.11
N ASP A 49 -21.37 -3.94 7.06
CA ASP A 49 -22.30 -5.02 6.70
C ASP A 49 -21.65 -6.09 5.81
N GLU A 50 -20.43 -5.85 5.32
CA GLU A 50 -19.71 -6.84 4.52
C GLU A 50 -18.94 -7.81 5.40
N HIS A 51 -18.70 -9.01 4.86
CA HIS A 51 -17.98 -10.05 5.58
C HIS A 51 -16.47 -10.01 5.34
N GLY A 52 -15.99 -9.31 4.32
CA GLY A 52 -14.59 -9.27 3.94
C GLY A 52 -14.38 -8.57 2.61
N ILE A 53 -13.14 -8.23 2.28
CA ILE A 53 -12.78 -7.65 0.98
C ILE A 53 -12.43 -8.74 -0.03
N GLY A 54 -12.89 -8.62 -1.28
CA GLY A 54 -12.54 -9.55 -2.35
C GLY A 54 -11.05 -9.46 -2.72
N VAL A 55 -10.41 -10.60 -3.02
CA VAL A 55 -8.96 -10.66 -3.32
C VAL A 55 -8.54 -9.73 -4.47
N SER A 56 -9.33 -9.66 -5.54
CA SER A 56 -9.02 -8.78 -6.69
C SER A 56 -9.09 -7.30 -6.31
N GLU A 57 -10.08 -6.93 -5.49
CA GLU A 57 -10.25 -5.56 -5.02
C GLU A 57 -9.14 -5.19 -4.04
N LEU A 58 -8.76 -6.13 -3.16
CA LEU A 58 -7.64 -5.97 -2.25
C LEU A 58 -6.30 -5.78 -3.00
N ALA A 59 -6.06 -6.54 -4.07
CA ALA A 59 -4.90 -6.36 -4.93
C ALA A 59 -4.86 -4.95 -5.54
N ARG A 60 -6.00 -4.50 -6.08
CA ARG A 60 -6.17 -3.18 -6.70
C ARG A 60 -5.89 -2.06 -5.70
N CYS A 61 -6.53 -2.07 -4.54
CA CYS A 61 -6.39 -1.00 -3.55
C CYS A 61 -5.05 -1.04 -2.79
N SER A 62 -4.34 -2.16 -2.83
CA SER A 62 -2.97 -2.28 -2.28
C SER A 62 -1.88 -1.99 -3.32
N TYR A 63 -2.23 -1.61 -4.56
CA TYR A 63 -1.30 -1.40 -5.67
C TYR A 63 -0.35 -2.61 -5.90
N MET A 64 -0.87 -3.82 -5.68
CA MET A 64 -0.12 -5.07 -5.87
C MET A 64 -0.64 -5.82 -7.09
N SER A 65 0.28 -6.44 -7.83
CA SER A 65 -0.13 -7.40 -8.87
C SER A 65 -0.86 -8.60 -8.25
N PRO A 66 -1.80 -9.25 -8.96
CA PRO A 66 -2.52 -10.42 -8.43
C PRO A 66 -1.59 -11.55 -7.93
N PRO A 67 -0.45 -11.86 -8.58
CA PRO A 67 0.51 -12.81 -8.05
C PRO A 67 1.19 -12.35 -6.76
N ALA A 68 1.52 -11.05 -6.64
CA ALA A 68 2.10 -10.50 -5.41
C ALA A 68 1.11 -10.56 -4.26
N MET A 69 -0.14 -10.12 -4.48
CA MET A 69 -1.20 -10.19 -3.48
C MET A 69 -1.46 -11.64 -3.03
N SER A 70 -1.48 -12.60 -3.95
CA SER A 70 -1.67 -14.02 -3.61
C SER A 70 -0.55 -14.57 -2.72
N ARG A 71 0.71 -14.15 -2.94
CA ARG A 71 1.85 -14.52 -2.08
C ARG A 71 1.77 -13.85 -0.71
N THR A 72 1.42 -12.57 -0.67
CA THR A 72 1.26 -11.83 0.59
C THR A 72 0.14 -12.43 1.44
N LEU A 73 -1.01 -12.72 0.84
CA LEU A 73 -2.14 -13.37 1.53
C LEU A 73 -1.75 -14.73 2.10
N LYS A 74 -1.02 -15.55 1.32
CA LYS A 74 -0.51 -16.83 1.82
C LYS A 74 0.38 -16.63 3.07
N SER A 75 1.27 -15.64 3.05
CA SER A 75 2.15 -15.34 4.19
C SER A 75 1.38 -14.91 5.44
N VAL A 76 0.39 -14.02 5.30
CA VAL A 76 -0.42 -13.57 6.45
C VAL A 76 -1.35 -14.67 6.96
N GLU A 77 -1.83 -15.56 6.10
CA GLU A 77 -2.61 -16.75 6.49
C GLU A 77 -1.75 -17.76 7.26
N GLU A 78 -0.52 -18.04 6.78
CA GLU A 78 0.44 -18.92 7.46
C GLU A 78 0.84 -18.38 8.85
N LYS A 79 0.81 -17.05 9.02
CA LYS A 79 1.02 -16.37 10.31
C LYS A 79 -0.25 -16.28 11.17
N GLY A 80 -1.40 -16.74 10.69
CA GLY A 80 -2.68 -16.66 11.40
C GLY A 80 -3.25 -15.25 11.53
N LEU A 81 -2.84 -14.31 10.68
CA LEU A 81 -3.23 -12.89 10.74
C LEU A 81 -4.47 -12.58 9.88
N ALA A 82 -4.79 -13.43 8.92
CA ALA A 82 -5.96 -13.27 8.07
C ALA A 82 -6.50 -14.63 7.64
N VAL A 83 -7.76 -14.64 7.22
CA VAL A 83 -8.43 -15.83 6.69
C VAL A 83 -9.11 -15.51 5.36
N ARG A 84 -9.02 -16.47 4.43
CA ARG A 84 -9.82 -16.46 3.19
C ARG A 84 -11.08 -17.30 3.36
N MET A 85 -12.22 -16.69 3.05
CA MET A 85 -13.53 -17.34 3.07
C MET A 85 -14.14 -17.39 1.67
N VAL A 86 -14.61 -18.57 1.27
CA VAL A 86 -15.34 -18.74 0.01
C VAL A 86 -16.79 -18.33 0.21
N ASP A 87 -17.30 -17.49 -0.68
CA ASP A 87 -18.70 -17.09 -0.70
C ASP A 87 -19.59 -18.32 -0.99
N LYS A 88 -20.51 -18.63 -0.06
CA LYS A 88 -21.44 -19.77 -0.19
C LYS A 88 -22.42 -19.58 -1.35
N LYS A 89 -22.78 -18.34 -1.71
CA LYS A 89 -23.70 -18.01 -2.80
C LYS A 89 -23.00 -17.93 -4.15
N ASN A 90 -21.73 -17.51 -4.15
CA ASN A 90 -20.91 -17.45 -5.35
C ASN A 90 -19.51 -18.00 -5.08
N ARG A 91 -19.33 -19.32 -5.18
CA ARG A 91 -18.06 -20.02 -4.88
C ARG A 91 -16.83 -19.52 -5.66
N ARG A 92 -17.02 -18.66 -6.67
CA ARG A 92 -15.93 -17.98 -7.40
C ARG A 92 -15.39 -16.74 -6.66
N LYS A 93 -16.10 -16.23 -5.65
CA LYS A 93 -15.65 -15.11 -4.82
C LYS A 93 -15.02 -15.62 -3.54
N THR A 94 -13.81 -15.14 -3.29
CA THR A 94 -13.08 -15.34 -2.03
C THR A 94 -12.90 -13.99 -1.37
N TYR A 95 -13.30 -13.88 -0.11
CA TYR A 95 -13.13 -12.68 0.69
C TYR A 95 -12.03 -12.90 1.73
N VAL A 96 -11.41 -11.81 2.14
CA VAL A 96 -10.34 -11.77 3.15
C VAL A 96 -10.84 -11.00 4.36
N CYS A 97 -10.60 -11.56 5.53
CA CYS A 97 -10.92 -10.98 6.84
C CYS A 97 -9.68 -11.04 7.73
N LEU A 98 -9.54 -10.09 8.65
CA LEU A 98 -8.51 -10.18 9.68
C LEU A 98 -8.98 -11.10 10.81
N THR A 99 -8.03 -11.79 11.41
CA THR A 99 -8.21 -12.41 12.74
C THR A 99 -7.97 -11.35 13.82
N ASP A 100 -8.25 -11.68 15.08
CA ASP A 100 -7.92 -10.81 16.21
C ASP A 100 -6.41 -10.58 16.29
N GLU A 101 -5.60 -11.63 16.10
CA GLU A 101 -4.14 -11.52 16.01
C GLU A 101 -3.68 -10.65 14.83
N GLY A 102 -4.42 -10.71 13.73
CA GLY A 102 -4.22 -9.87 12.55
C GLY A 102 -4.44 -8.40 12.83
N GLU A 103 -5.51 -8.07 13.53
CA GLU A 103 -5.80 -6.70 13.95
C GLU A 103 -4.75 -6.17 14.91
N ASP A 104 -4.31 -6.99 15.87
CA ASP A 104 -3.25 -6.60 16.81
C ASP A 104 -1.91 -6.36 16.10
N ALA A 105 -1.50 -7.27 15.21
CA ALA A 105 -0.27 -7.11 14.43
C ALA A 105 -0.33 -5.87 13.53
N ARG A 106 -1.47 -5.63 12.88
CA ARG A 106 -1.71 -4.43 12.07
C ARG A 106 -1.64 -3.17 12.93
N LEU A 107 -2.26 -3.15 14.11
CA LEU A 107 -2.29 -1.98 14.98
C LEU A 107 -0.88 -1.61 15.48
N GLN A 108 -0.08 -2.61 15.86
CA GLN A 108 1.31 -2.40 16.27
C GLN A 108 2.17 -1.83 15.13
N ALA A 109 2.02 -2.39 13.92
CA ALA A 109 2.69 -1.90 12.73
C ALA A 109 2.20 -0.50 12.35
N TRP A 110 0.90 -0.23 12.45
CA TRP A 110 0.30 1.08 12.19
C TRP A 110 0.91 2.13 13.10
N LYS A 111 0.96 1.88 14.41
CA LYS A 111 1.56 2.81 15.37
C LYS A 111 3.02 3.10 15.06
N THR A 112 3.81 2.07 14.79
CA THR A 112 5.23 2.22 14.44
C THR A 112 5.40 3.05 13.16
N CYS A 113 4.54 2.80 12.17
CA CYS A 113 4.52 3.53 10.92
C CYS A 113 4.13 4.99 11.10
N THR A 114 3.06 5.27 11.83
CA THR A 114 2.60 6.65 12.06
C THR A 114 3.60 7.43 12.89
N ASP A 115 4.17 6.84 13.94
CA ASP A 115 5.16 7.53 14.79
C ASP A 115 6.40 7.95 13.95
N TYR A 116 6.83 7.09 13.03
CA TYR A 116 7.92 7.42 12.11
C TYR A 116 7.54 8.52 11.11
N ILE A 117 6.36 8.42 10.50
CA ILE A 117 5.88 9.41 9.52
C ILE A 117 5.66 10.77 10.19
N ASP A 118 5.10 10.80 11.40
CA ASP A 118 4.89 12.02 12.18
C ASP A 118 6.23 12.70 12.52
N TRP A 119 7.26 11.91 12.84
CA TRP A 119 8.61 12.44 13.05
C TRP A 119 9.18 13.07 11.78
N VAL A 120 9.06 12.39 10.63
CA VAL A 120 9.51 12.92 9.34
C VAL A 120 8.75 14.18 8.95
N LEU A 121 7.42 14.19 9.14
CA LEU A 121 6.56 15.34 8.87
C LEU A 121 6.98 16.54 9.72
N LYS A 122 7.22 16.32 11.02
CA LYS A 122 7.68 17.35 11.94
C LYS A 122 9.02 17.94 11.54
N GLU A 123 10.00 17.09 11.19
CA GLU A 123 11.34 17.54 10.78
C GLU A 123 11.31 18.29 9.43
N MET A 124 10.42 17.89 8.53
CA MET A 124 10.24 18.55 7.23
C MET A 124 9.51 19.89 7.35
N GLY A 125 8.56 19.98 8.29
CA GLY A 125 7.65 21.11 8.47
C GLY A 125 6.41 21.01 7.58
N GLU A 126 5.27 21.47 8.10
CA GLU A 126 3.94 21.31 7.48
C GLU A 126 3.87 21.93 6.07
N GLU A 127 4.28 23.20 5.91
CA GLU A 127 4.21 23.91 4.62
C GLU A 127 5.00 23.20 3.51
N LYS A 128 6.21 22.71 3.83
CA LYS A 128 7.05 21.98 2.88
C LYS A 128 6.45 20.62 2.55
N MET A 129 5.89 19.93 3.54
CA MET A 129 5.23 18.64 3.33
C MET A 129 3.98 18.80 2.46
N GLU A 130 3.16 19.82 2.71
CA GLU A 130 1.98 20.13 1.90
C GLU A 130 2.36 20.40 0.45
N THR A 131 3.32 21.30 0.21
CA THR A 131 3.83 21.60 -1.13
C THR A 131 4.41 20.35 -1.80
N PHE A 132 5.14 19.52 -1.05
CA PHE A 132 5.70 18.28 -1.58
C PHE A 132 4.59 17.30 -2.00
N LEU A 133 3.55 17.12 -1.19
CA LEU A 133 2.45 16.21 -1.49
C LEU A 133 1.66 16.65 -2.71
N GLU A 134 1.43 17.96 -2.89
CA GLU A 134 0.81 18.50 -4.10
C GLU A 134 1.62 18.18 -5.36
N LEU A 135 2.92 18.54 -5.36
CA LEU A 135 3.80 18.32 -6.50
C LEU A 135 4.05 16.82 -6.77
N TRP A 136 4.14 16.01 -5.72
CA TRP A 136 4.29 14.56 -5.83
C TRP A 136 3.03 13.92 -6.42
N GLY A 137 1.84 14.36 -5.99
CA GLY A 137 0.56 13.94 -6.56
C GLY A 137 0.49 14.27 -8.05
N GLU A 138 0.76 15.52 -8.43
CA GLU A 138 0.79 15.94 -9.83
C GLU A 138 1.77 15.11 -10.67
N LEU A 139 2.97 14.85 -10.14
CA LEU A 139 3.96 14.00 -10.81
C LEU A 139 3.43 12.58 -11.03
N VAL A 140 2.86 11.96 -10.00
CA VAL A 140 2.33 10.59 -10.08
C VAL A 140 1.17 10.51 -11.06
N ASP A 141 0.22 11.45 -11.01
CA ASP A 141 -0.92 11.52 -11.92
C ASP A 141 -0.46 11.66 -13.38
N LEU A 142 0.54 12.50 -13.63
CA LEU A 142 1.15 12.64 -14.96
C LEU A 142 1.84 11.34 -15.40
N MET A 143 2.53 10.64 -14.49
CA MET A 143 3.15 9.35 -14.81
C MET A 143 2.09 8.30 -15.16
N GLU A 144 1.05 8.15 -14.34
CA GLU A 144 -0.06 7.21 -14.59
C GLU A 144 -0.75 7.47 -15.91
N LYS A 145 -1.06 8.74 -16.20
CA LYS A 145 -1.67 9.16 -17.47
C LYS A 145 -0.81 8.83 -18.69
N ASN A 146 0.51 8.94 -18.57
CA ASN A 146 1.41 8.81 -19.73
C ASN A 146 1.98 7.39 -19.90
N ILE A 147 1.95 6.51 -18.89
CA ILE A 147 2.42 5.12 -19.01
C ILE A 147 1.82 4.39 -20.23
N PRO A 148 0.49 4.41 -20.48
CA PRO A 148 -0.12 3.70 -21.61
C PRO A 148 0.40 4.19 -22.98
N VAL A 149 0.71 5.49 -23.09
CA VAL A 149 1.27 6.10 -24.31
C VAL A 149 2.58 5.41 -24.72
N PHE A 150 3.41 5.03 -23.75
CA PHE A 150 4.68 4.36 -24.02
C PHE A 150 4.53 2.89 -24.44
N TYR A 151 3.40 2.26 -24.12
CA TYR A 151 3.11 0.86 -24.47
C TYR A 151 2.14 0.71 -25.65
N GLY A 152 1.75 1.82 -26.28
CA GLY A 152 0.83 1.80 -27.43
C GLY A 152 -0.62 1.44 -27.05
N GLU A 153 -0.95 1.51 -25.77
CA GLU A 153 -2.29 1.30 -25.25
C GLU A 153 -3.02 2.66 -25.28
N THR A 154 -3.78 2.95 -26.34
CA THR A 154 -4.59 4.18 -26.39
C THR A 154 -5.71 4.11 -25.37
N SER A 155 -5.85 5.19 -24.57
CA SER A 155 -6.91 5.43 -23.58
C SER A 155 -8.31 5.32 -24.13
#